data_AF-A0A3S9A2K7-F1
#
_entry.id   AF-A0A3S9A2K7-F1
#
_cell.length_a   1.000
_cell.length_b   1.000
_cell.length_c   1.000
_cell.angle_alpha   90.00
_cell.angle_beta   90.00
_cell.angle_gamma   90.00
#
_symmetry.space_group_name_H-M   'P 1'
#
loop_
_entity.id
_entity.type
_entity.pdbx_description
1 polymer ?
#
loop_
_entity_poly.entity_id
_entity_poly.type
_entity_poly.pdbx_seq_one_letter_code
_entity_poly.pdbx_strand_id
1 'polypeptide(L)'
;MSEFTYGNIIRSVDKTKLLEILPTGTPTLKLNEDWIAFFTSEDGEFVASKQLKALSENCPILYFTNLEDHGWGFEIFHRGEVVSNLEVLYELMDEEFDEIMDEYDEVEASILEGYMNQNPDAEAFKLFGLSDEQIKCIEELLAGNLAFGEEEFVAVERFKELLGIEEMSWIRHERIDGRSEIEYV
;
A
#
# COMPACT_ATOMS: atom_id res chain seq x y z
N MET A 1 -19.91 -0.79 -8.70
CA MET A 1 -19.34 -0.11 -7.51
C MET A 1 -17.89 -0.45 -7.57
N SER A 2 -17.04 0.55 -7.44
CA SER A 2 -15.59 0.40 -7.57
C SER A 2 -14.97 0.09 -6.22
N GLU A 3 -13.96 -0.77 -6.19
CA GLU A 3 -13.18 -1.09 -5.00
C GLU A 3 -12.28 0.08 -4.62
N PHE A 4 -12.27 0.38 -3.33
CA PHE A 4 -11.32 1.32 -2.73
C PHE A 4 -10.76 0.66 -1.48
N THR A 5 -9.47 0.34 -1.54
CA THR A 5 -8.73 -0.33 -0.48
C THR A 5 -7.46 0.43 -0.19
N TYR A 6 -7.23 0.76 1.08
CA TYR A 6 -5.93 1.23 1.53
C TYR A 6 -5.72 0.95 3.01
N GLY A 7 -4.46 0.74 3.39
CA GLY A 7 -4.09 0.49 4.76
C GLY A 7 -2.65 0.04 4.92
N ASN A 8 -2.28 -0.25 6.17
CA ASN A 8 -0.91 -0.53 6.54
C ASN A 8 -0.76 -1.98 6.95
N ILE A 9 0.23 -2.66 6.42
CA ILE A 9 0.41 -4.10 6.55
C ILE A 9 1.75 -4.37 7.23
N ILE A 10 1.74 -5.26 8.21
CA ILE A 10 2.92 -5.76 8.90
C ILE A 10 2.88 -7.28 9.00
N ARG A 11 4.05 -7.88 9.24
CA ARG A 11 4.13 -9.31 9.54
C ARG A 11 3.52 -9.58 10.92
N SER A 12 2.79 -10.68 11.05
CA SER A 12 2.20 -11.14 12.33
C SER A 12 3.25 -11.30 13.44
N VAL A 13 4.49 -11.66 13.09
CA VAL A 13 5.60 -11.78 14.06
C VAL A 13 6.02 -10.44 14.65
N ASP A 14 5.71 -9.33 13.98
CA ASP A 14 6.01 -7.97 14.44
C ASP A 14 4.82 -7.32 15.16
N LYS A 15 3.66 -8.00 15.26
CA LYS A 15 2.44 -7.51 15.92
C LYS A 15 2.74 -6.86 17.28
N THR A 16 3.51 -7.53 18.13
CA THR A 16 3.81 -7.04 19.48
C THR A 16 4.70 -5.80 19.49
N LYS A 17 5.52 -5.59 18.46
CA LYS A 17 6.40 -4.41 18.35
C LYS A 17 5.59 -3.14 18.04
N LEU A 18 4.45 -3.29 17.38
CA LEU A 18 3.63 -2.19 16.90
C LEU A 18 2.40 -1.94 17.78
N LEU A 19 1.74 -2.98 18.30
CA LEU A 19 0.53 -2.83 19.12
C LEU A 19 0.72 -2.00 20.40
N GLU A 20 1.91 -2.04 21.01
CA GLU A 20 2.17 -1.28 22.25
C GLU A 20 2.30 0.22 22.01
N ILE A 21 2.57 0.63 20.77
CA ILE A 21 2.84 2.02 20.39
C ILE A 21 1.70 2.62 19.55
N LEU A 22 0.84 1.78 18.96
CA LEU A 22 -0.34 2.25 18.24
C LEU A 22 -1.31 2.97 19.19
N PRO A 23 -1.98 4.03 18.72
CA PRO A 23 -3.06 4.66 19.49
C PRO A 23 -4.15 3.66 19.90
N THR A 24 -4.66 3.79 21.12
CA THR A 24 -5.81 3.00 21.57
C THR A 24 -7.00 3.24 20.65
N GLY A 25 -7.68 2.16 20.26
CA GLY A 25 -8.77 2.21 19.29
C GLY A 25 -8.32 2.22 17.83
N THR A 26 -7.03 2.04 17.53
CA THR A 26 -6.58 1.77 16.16
C THR A 26 -7.20 0.45 15.66
N PRO A 27 -7.93 0.47 14.54
CA PRO A 27 -8.48 -0.74 13.92
C PRO A 27 -7.39 -1.63 13.34
N THR A 28 -7.54 -2.93 13.52
CA THR A 28 -6.63 -3.96 13.01
C THR A 28 -7.43 -5.11 12.40
N LEU A 29 -6.88 -5.75 11.38
CA LEU A 29 -7.44 -6.91 10.72
C LEU A 29 -6.37 -7.98 10.56
N LYS A 30 -6.64 -9.21 11.02
CA LYS A 30 -5.81 -10.35 10.67
C LYS A 30 -6.12 -10.75 9.23
N LEU A 31 -5.19 -10.54 8.30
CA LEU A 31 -5.35 -10.94 6.90
C LEU A 31 -5.17 -12.46 6.75
N ASN A 32 -4.13 -13.00 7.38
CA ASN A 32 -3.90 -14.44 7.52
C ASN A 32 -2.90 -14.71 8.66
N GLU A 33 -2.30 -15.90 8.70
CA GLU A 33 -1.32 -16.25 9.75
C GLU A 33 -0.04 -15.41 9.68
N ASP A 34 0.32 -14.91 8.51
CA ASP A 34 1.56 -14.19 8.24
C ASP A 34 1.41 -12.68 8.32
N TRP A 35 0.21 -12.15 8.11
CA TRP A 35 -0.02 -10.72 7.93
C TRP A 35 -1.16 -10.15 8.77
N ILE A 36 -0.95 -8.91 9.22
CA ILE A 36 -1.93 -8.09 9.92
C ILE A 36 -1.95 -6.73 9.26
N ALA A 37 -3.16 -6.24 8.97
CA ALA A 37 -3.39 -4.86 8.59
C ALA A 37 -3.79 -4.01 9.80
N PHE A 38 -3.43 -2.74 9.77
CA PHE A 38 -3.95 -1.72 10.66
C PHE A 38 -4.29 -0.46 9.86
N PHE A 39 -5.27 0.30 10.34
CA PHE A 39 -5.84 1.43 9.61
C PHE A 39 -5.73 2.68 10.46
N THR A 40 -5.26 3.77 9.88
CA THR A 40 -5.11 5.04 10.57
C THR A 40 -6.07 6.06 10.00
N SER A 41 -6.54 7.00 10.82
CA SER A 41 -7.52 8.01 10.38
C SER A 41 -6.95 9.02 9.38
N GLU A 42 -5.64 8.98 9.16
CA GLU A 42 -4.93 9.81 8.18
C GLU A 42 -4.58 9.02 6.91
N ASP A 43 -4.86 7.72 6.84
CA ASP A 43 -4.68 6.97 5.60
C ASP A 43 -5.72 7.46 4.58
N GLY A 44 -5.26 7.75 3.36
CA GLY A 44 -6.12 8.23 2.27
C GLY A 44 -5.85 7.50 0.97
N GLU A 45 -6.34 8.08 -0.12
CA GLU A 45 -6.10 7.62 -1.49
C GLU A 45 -4.68 8.03 -1.91
N PHE A 46 -3.76 7.07 -2.05
CA PHE A 46 -2.33 7.30 -2.33
C PHE A 46 -1.61 8.18 -1.31
N VAL A 47 -2.18 8.32 -0.10
CA VAL A 47 -1.61 9.15 0.96
C VAL A 47 -1.48 8.32 2.22
N ALA A 48 -0.25 7.91 2.51
CA ALA A 48 0.08 7.21 3.75
C ALA A 48 0.12 8.18 4.94
N SER A 49 -0.28 7.71 6.13
CA SER A 49 -0.22 8.55 7.33
C SER A 49 1.20 8.98 7.67
N LYS A 50 1.34 10.23 8.13
CA LYS A 50 2.63 10.81 8.54
C LYS A 50 3.26 10.06 9.71
N GLN A 51 2.44 9.37 10.51
CA GLN A 51 2.92 8.59 11.65
C GLN A 51 3.70 7.33 11.24
N LEU A 52 3.54 6.84 10.01
CA LEU A 52 4.21 5.61 9.56
C LEU A 52 5.72 5.72 9.61
N LYS A 53 6.29 6.90 9.37
CA LYS A 53 7.73 7.13 9.54
C LYS A 53 8.16 6.78 10.97
N ALA A 54 7.49 7.33 11.98
CA ALA A 54 7.80 7.04 13.38
C ALA A 54 7.52 5.57 13.77
N LEU A 55 6.41 4.98 13.28
CA LEU A 55 6.08 3.60 13.57
C LEU A 55 7.09 2.62 12.96
N SER A 56 7.58 2.91 11.75
CA SER A 56 8.50 2.06 10.99
C SER A 56 9.91 1.91 11.61
N GLU A 57 10.22 2.70 12.64
CA GLU A 57 11.41 2.51 13.48
C GLU A 57 11.38 1.18 14.23
N ASN A 58 10.20 0.61 14.45
CA ASN A 58 10.00 -0.60 15.26
C ASN A 58 9.91 -1.86 14.40
N CYS A 59 9.31 -1.77 13.22
CA CYS A 59 9.25 -2.84 12.23
C CYS A 59 9.00 -2.28 10.82
N PRO A 60 9.33 -3.04 9.76
CA PRO A 60 8.93 -2.70 8.39
C PRO A 60 7.40 -2.59 8.27
N ILE A 61 6.91 -1.62 7.51
CA ILE A 61 5.48 -1.41 7.25
C ILE A 61 5.29 -1.27 5.74
N LEU A 62 4.32 -2.01 5.20
CA LEU A 62 3.87 -1.88 3.81
C LEU A 62 2.56 -1.10 3.82
N TYR A 63 2.57 0.14 3.34
CA TYR A 63 1.35 0.84 2.99
C TYR A 63 0.93 0.39 1.59
N PHE A 64 -0.32 -0.03 1.43
CA PHE A 64 -0.87 -0.54 0.18
C PHE A 64 -2.14 0.22 -0.18
N THR A 65 -2.30 0.52 -1.46
CA THR A 65 -3.46 1.21 -2.02
C THR A 65 -3.92 0.52 -3.30
N ASN A 66 -5.22 0.31 -3.44
CA ASN A 66 -5.90 -0.18 -4.64
C ASN A 66 -7.24 0.55 -4.80
N LEU A 67 -7.30 1.43 -5.80
CA LEU A 67 -8.49 2.17 -6.20
C LEU A 67 -8.85 1.66 -7.61
N GLU A 68 -9.84 0.77 -7.70
CA GLU A 68 -10.11 -0.05 -8.90
C GLU A 68 -10.14 0.75 -10.21
N ASP A 69 -10.68 1.96 -10.19
CA ASP A 69 -10.82 2.81 -11.37
C ASP A 69 -9.73 3.89 -11.50
N HIS A 70 -8.88 4.10 -10.48
CA HIS A 70 -7.89 5.18 -10.47
C HIS A 70 -6.45 4.69 -10.49
N GLY A 71 -6.18 3.51 -9.92
CA GLY A 71 -4.82 2.99 -9.84
C GLY A 71 -4.54 2.13 -8.62
N TRP A 72 -3.29 1.70 -8.47
CA TRP A 72 -2.82 1.00 -7.28
C TRP A 72 -1.36 1.35 -7.00
N GLY A 73 -0.91 1.07 -5.78
CA GLY A 73 0.45 1.39 -5.38
C GLY A 73 0.82 0.86 -4.02
N PHE A 74 2.07 1.07 -3.67
CA PHE A 74 2.59 0.74 -2.35
C PHE A 74 3.73 1.65 -1.94
N GLU A 75 3.93 1.75 -0.63
CA GLU A 75 5.13 2.32 -0.01
C GLU A 75 5.64 1.39 1.09
N ILE A 76 6.94 1.10 1.08
CA ILE A 76 7.61 0.34 2.14
C ILE A 76 8.36 1.32 3.04
N PHE A 77 7.94 1.40 4.29
CA PHE A 77 8.60 2.16 5.33
C PHE A 77 9.50 1.27 6.18
N HIS A 78 10.74 1.70 6.40
CA HIS A 78 11.67 1.06 7.33
C HIS A 78 12.60 2.09 7.96
N ARG A 79 12.69 2.11 9.30
CA ARG A 79 13.58 3.01 10.06
C ARG A 79 13.39 4.49 9.70
N GLY A 80 12.13 4.91 9.61
CA GLY A 80 11.78 6.31 9.35
C GLY A 80 11.82 6.74 7.88
N GLU A 81 12.25 5.86 6.98
CA GLU A 81 12.47 6.16 5.56
C GLU A 81 11.59 5.29 4.66
N VAL A 82 11.23 5.83 3.48
CA VAL A 82 10.63 5.05 2.40
C VAL A 82 11.76 4.39 1.63
N VAL A 83 11.82 3.06 1.65
CA VAL A 83 12.90 2.28 1.02
C VAL A 83 12.53 1.77 -0.37
N SER A 84 11.23 1.66 -0.66
CA SER A 84 10.69 1.34 -1.97
C SER A 84 9.28 1.87 -2.09
N ASN A 85 8.90 2.34 -3.27
CA ASN A 85 7.53 2.73 -3.57
C ASN A 85 7.21 2.52 -5.06
N LEU A 86 5.93 2.44 -5.36
CA LEU A 86 5.38 2.42 -6.71
C LEU A 86 3.98 3.02 -6.68
N GLU A 87 3.66 3.85 -7.66
CA GLU A 87 2.32 4.34 -7.90
C GLU A 87 1.96 4.20 -9.37
N VAL A 88 0.87 3.48 -9.61
CA VAL A 88 0.27 3.29 -10.91
C VAL A 88 -1.01 4.10 -10.93
N LEU A 89 -1.04 5.17 -11.71
CA LEU A 89 -2.20 6.07 -11.81
C LEU A 89 -2.77 5.97 -13.23
N TYR A 90 -3.95 5.36 -13.36
CA TYR A 90 -4.60 5.11 -14.64
C TYR A 90 -4.93 6.41 -15.39
N GLU A 91 -5.31 7.44 -14.65
CA GLU A 91 -5.65 8.76 -15.18
C GLU A 91 -4.44 9.48 -15.80
N LEU A 92 -3.27 9.38 -15.17
CA LEU A 92 -2.03 9.98 -15.68
C LEU A 92 -1.46 9.23 -16.90
N MET A 93 -1.97 8.04 -17.19
CA MET A 93 -1.50 7.22 -18.32
C MET A 93 -2.22 7.54 -19.63
N ASP A 94 -3.43 8.09 -19.59
CA ASP A 94 -4.25 8.40 -20.78
C ASP A 94 -4.22 9.90 -21.18
N GLU A 95 -3.92 10.81 -20.25
CA GLU A 95 -3.96 12.27 -20.48
C GLU A 95 -2.55 12.89 -20.74
N GLU A 96 -2.51 13.97 -21.55
CA GLU A 96 -1.29 14.76 -21.70
C GLU A 96 -1.01 15.46 -20.36
N PHE A 97 -0.01 14.95 -19.62
CA PHE A 97 0.49 15.41 -18.31
C PHE A 97 0.50 16.95 -18.12
N ASP A 98 0.72 17.71 -19.19
CA ASP A 98 0.76 19.17 -19.18
C ASP A 98 -0.62 19.83 -18.98
N GLU A 99 -1.73 19.19 -19.36
CA GLU A 99 -3.09 19.74 -19.15
C GLU A 99 -3.58 19.55 -17.71
N ILE A 100 -3.13 18.50 -17.03
CA ILE A 100 -3.58 18.17 -15.68
C ILE A 100 -2.87 19.03 -14.62
N MET A 101 -1.63 19.45 -14.89
CA MET A 101 -0.82 20.26 -13.98
C MET A 101 -1.41 21.63 -13.64
N ASP A 102 -2.26 22.21 -14.50
CA ASP A 102 -2.83 23.54 -14.29
C ASP A 102 -4.07 23.54 -13.37
N GLU A 103 -4.64 22.37 -13.05
CA GLU A 103 -5.88 22.24 -12.26
C GLU A 103 -5.69 21.70 -10.83
N TYR A 104 -4.48 21.24 -10.46
CA TYR A 104 -4.28 20.51 -9.21
C TYR A 104 -4.31 21.34 -7.91
N ASP A 105 -4.95 20.77 -6.88
CA ASP A 105 -4.89 21.25 -5.50
C ASP A 105 -3.69 20.70 -4.70
N GLU A 106 -3.57 21.06 -3.41
CA GLU A 106 -2.44 20.63 -2.56
C GLU A 106 -2.36 19.10 -2.37
N VAL A 107 -3.50 18.40 -2.42
CA VAL A 107 -3.55 16.93 -2.25
C VAL A 107 -3.05 16.27 -3.53
N GLU A 108 -3.54 16.72 -4.66
CA GLU A 108 -3.15 16.16 -5.96
C GLU A 108 -1.67 16.44 -6.27
N ALA A 109 -1.13 17.57 -5.83
CA ALA A 109 0.31 17.85 -5.91
C ALA A 109 1.16 16.84 -5.13
N SER A 110 0.66 16.33 -3.99
CA SER A 110 1.39 15.35 -3.18
C SER A 110 1.40 13.95 -3.80
N ILE A 111 0.29 13.56 -4.42
CA ILE A 111 0.19 12.32 -5.20
C ILE A 111 1.13 12.40 -6.42
N LEU A 112 1.13 13.54 -7.12
CA LEU A 112 2.04 13.76 -8.25
C LEU A 112 3.51 13.71 -7.82
N GLU A 113 3.86 14.27 -6.66
CA GLU A 113 5.22 14.17 -6.11
C GLU A 113 5.62 12.72 -5.81
N GLY A 114 4.70 11.91 -5.27
CA GLY A 114 4.87 10.47 -5.07
C GLY A 114 5.16 9.74 -6.38
N TYR A 115 4.28 9.95 -7.36
CA TYR A 115 4.40 9.40 -8.71
C TYR A 115 5.72 9.79 -9.41
N MET A 116 6.18 11.03 -9.26
CA MET A 116 7.43 11.51 -9.87
C MET A 116 8.70 10.99 -9.17
N ASN A 117 8.60 10.64 -7.89
CA ASN A 117 9.73 10.18 -7.08
C ASN A 117 9.71 8.67 -6.82
N GLN A 118 9.20 7.91 -7.79
CA GLN A 118 9.12 6.47 -7.69
C GLN A 118 10.51 5.81 -7.62
N ASN A 119 10.66 4.86 -6.71
CA ASN A 119 11.85 4.03 -6.52
C ASN A 119 11.42 2.57 -6.23
N PRO A 120 10.88 1.86 -7.22
CA PRO A 120 10.47 0.47 -7.03
C PRO A 120 11.70 -0.42 -6.87
N ASP A 121 11.83 -1.06 -5.70
CA ASP A 121 12.88 -2.02 -5.39
C ASP A 121 12.29 -3.31 -4.80
N ALA A 122 12.28 -4.37 -5.61
CA ALA A 122 11.78 -5.68 -5.21
C ALA A 122 12.58 -6.27 -4.03
N GLU A 123 13.87 -5.92 -3.89
CA GLU A 123 14.71 -6.43 -2.81
C GLU A 123 14.26 -5.91 -1.44
N ALA A 124 13.57 -4.77 -1.37
CA ALA A 124 13.00 -4.24 -0.13
C ALA A 124 12.00 -5.21 0.51
N PHE A 125 11.37 -6.09 -0.26
CA PHE A 125 10.43 -7.09 0.27
C PHE A 125 11.11 -8.18 1.11
N LYS A 126 12.45 -8.29 1.08
CA LYS A 126 13.22 -9.14 2.03
C LYS A 126 12.97 -8.75 3.48
N LEU A 127 12.62 -7.49 3.75
CA LEU A 127 12.29 -7.00 5.08
C LEU A 127 11.09 -7.74 5.69
N PHE A 128 10.21 -8.27 4.86
CA PHE A 128 9.03 -9.04 5.27
C PHE A 128 9.25 -10.56 5.23
N GLY A 129 10.47 -11.01 4.91
CA GLY A 129 10.81 -12.44 4.88
C GLY A 129 10.28 -13.21 3.68
N LEU A 130 10.01 -12.53 2.55
CA LEU A 130 9.67 -13.18 1.28
C LEU A 130 10.86 -14.01 0.76
N SER A 131 10.57 -15.11 0.06
CA SER A 131 11.61 -15.94 -0.55
C SER A 131 12.24 -15.27 -1.78
N ASP A 132 13.46 -15.67 -2.14
CA ASP A 132 14.14 -15.16 -3.34
C ASP A 132 13.32 -15.40 -4.61
N GLU A 133 12.56 -16.51 -4.68
CA GLU A 133 11.63 -16.78 -5.77
C GLU A 133 10.46 -15.79 -5.80
N GLN A 134 9.86 -15.46 -4.66
CA GLN A 134 8.79 -14.46 -4.58
C GLN A 134 9.32 -13.07 -4.99
N ILE A 135 10.50 -12.70 -4.49
CA ILE A 135 11.15 -11.42 -4.81
C ILE A 135 11.45 -11.32 -6.30
N LYS A 136 11.93 -12.40 -6.93
CA LYS A 136 12.13 -12.43 -8.38
C LYS A 136 10.82 -12.25 -9.15
N CYS A 137 9.73 -12.84 -8.69
CA CYS A 137 8.41 -12.62 -9.30
C CYS A 137 7.92 -11.19 -9.11
N ILE A 138 8.19 -10.56 -7.97
CA ILE A 138 7.89 -9.14 -7.74
C ILE A 138 8.77 -8.28 -8.66
N GLU A 139 10.05 -8.55 -8.77
CA GLU A 139 10.97 -7.84 -9.67
C GLU A 139 10.48 -7.93 -11.13
N GLU A 140 10.06 -9.11 -11.59
CA GLU A 140 9.48 -9.29 -12.92
C GLU A 140 8.16 -8.53 -13.09
N LEU A 141 7.31 -8.48 -12.06
CA LEU A 141 6.06 -7.72 -12.06
C LEU A 141 6.32 -6.21 -12.15
N LEU A 142 7.27 -5.69 -11.36
CA LEU A 142 7.64 -4.28 -11.33
C LEU A 142 8.38 -3.85 -12.60
N ALA A 143 9.32 -4.68 -13.09
CA ALA A 143 10.06 -4.43 -14.33
C ALA A 143 9.21 -4.61 -15.59
N GLY A 144 8.13 -5.41 -15.49
CA GLY A 144 7.16 -5.65 -16.53
C GLY A 144 6.39 -4.40 -16.96
N ASN A 145 6.52 -3.28 -16.23
CA ASN A 145 6.06 -1.94 -16.60
C ASN A 145 4.65 -1.96 -17.22
N LEU A 146 3.63 -2.22 -16.39
CA LEU A 146 2.28 -1.63 -16.53
C LEU A 146 1.78 -1.57 -17.98
N ALA A 147 1.96 -2.68 -18.71
CA ALA A 147 1.77 -2.67 -20.15
C ALA A 147 0.27 -2.63 -20.43
N PHE A 148 -0.15 -1.51 -20.99
CA PHE A 148 -1.51 -1.12 -21.37
C PHE A 148 -2.42 -2.29 -21.79
N GLY A 149 -3.50 -2.52 -21.02
CA GLY A 149 -4.57 -3.45 -21.38
C GLY A 149 -5.30 -4.09 -20.19
N GLU A 150 -6.07 -5.16 -20.44
CA GLU A 150 -6.75 -5.98 -19.40
C GLU A 150 -5.79 -6.55 -18.33
N GLU A 151 -4.48 -6.40 -18.51
CA GLU A 151 -3.41 -6.92 -17.65
C GLU A 151 -3.16 -6.06 -16.39
N GLU A 152 -3.70 -4.84 -16.28
CA GLU A 152 -3.50 -3.94 -15.12
C GLU A 152 -4.24 -4.43 -13.87
N PHE A 153 -5.51 -4.81 -14.02
CA PHE A 153 -6.27 -5.49 -12.96
C PHE A 153 -5.61 -6.81 -12.55
N VAL A 154 -4.92 -7.47 -13.49
CA VAL A 154 -4.17 -8.69 -13.20
C VAL A 154 -2.91 -8.37 -12.39
N ALA A 155 -2.26 -7.22 -12.61
CA ALA A 155 -1.02 -6.86 -11.92
C ALA A 155 -1.24 -6.65 -10.42
N VAL A 156 -2.27 -5.90 -10.01
CA VAL A 156 -2.57 -5.67 -8.58
C VAL A 156 -2.99 -6.95 -7.87
N GLU A 157 -3.83 -7.77 -8.52
CA GLU A 157 -4.24 -9.05 -7.95
C GLU A 157 -3.04 -10.02 -7.85
N ARG A 158 -2.17 -10.03 -8.87
CA ARG A 158 -0.93 -10.81 -8.83
C ARG A 158 0.01 -10.34 -7.73
N PHE A 159 0.10 -9.03 -7.51
CA PHE A 159 0.85 -8.47 -6.39
C PHE A 159 0.29 -8.97 -5.05
N LYS A 160 -1.04 -8.87 -4.85
CA LYS A 160 -1.71 -9.39 -3.65
C LYS A 160 -1.44 -10.88 -3.43
N GLU A 161 -1.54 -11.71 -4.48
CA GLU A 161 -1.24 -13.15 -4.42
C GLU A 161 0.22 -13.45 -4.03
N LEU A 162 1.19 -12.71 -4.60
CA LEU A 162 2.61 -12.93 -4.32
C LEU A 162 2.96 -12.65 -2.85
N LEU A 163 2.28 -11.68 -2.25
CA LEU A 163 2.41 -11.33 -0.84
C LEU A 163 1.49 -12.16 0.07
N GLY A 164 0.41 -12.75 -0.47
CA GLY A 164 -0.64 -13.38 0.32
C GLY A 164 -1.45 -12.34 1.11
N ILE A 165 -1.88 -11.26 0.46
CA ILE A 165 -2.67 -10.17 1.07
C ILE A 165 -3.99 -9.93 0.33
N GLU A 166 -4.57 -10.97 -0.29
CA GLU A 166 -5.80 -10.89 -1.08
C GLU A 166 -6.99 -10.35 -0.27
N GLU A 167 -6.99 -10.57 1.05
CA GLU A 167 -7.96 -10.01 2.00
C GLU A 167 -7.91 -8.47 2.12
N MET A 168 -6.86 -7.82 1.58
CA MET A 168 -6.83 -6.37 1.35
C MET A 168 -7.71 -6.02 0.14
N SER A 169 -9.01 -6.23 0.30
CA SER A 169 -10.02 -5.92 -0.69
C SER A 169 -11.25 -5.30 -0.03
N TRP A 170 -11.76 -4.22 -0.62
CA TRP A 170 -12.88 -3.43 -0.12
C TRP A 170 -12.70 -2.88 1.30
N ILE A 171 -11.47 -2.61 1.75
CA ILE A 171 -11.19 -2.23 3.14
C ILE A 171 -10.36 -0.96 3.26
N ARG A 172 -10.84 -0.05 4.10
CA ARG A 172 -10.21 1.23 4.46
C ARG A 172 -10.78 1.72 5.78
N HIS A 173 -10.14 2.69 6.42
CA HIS A 173 -10.56 3.18 7.73
C HIS A 173 -12.06 3.56 7.77
N GLU A 174 -12.61 4.26 6.77
CA GLU A 174 -14.00 4.74 6.80
C GLU A 174 -15.03 3.62 6.61
N ARG A 175 -14.59 2.39 6.29
CA ARG A 175 -15.46 1.23 6.02
C ARG A 175 -15.20 0.03 6.94
N ILE A 176 -14.56 0.26 8.08
CA ILE A 176 -14.36 -0.76 9.12
C ILE A 176 -15.61 -1.00 9.99
N ASP A 177 -16.48 0.00 10.11
CA ASP A 177 -17.61 -0.05 11.05
C ASP A 177 -18.58 -1.20 10.72
N GLY A 178 -18.90 -2.01 11.73
CA GLY A 178 -19.83 -3.13 11.62
C GLY A 178 -19.22 -4.43 11.07
N ARG A 179 -17.90 -4.47 10.81
CA ARG A 179 -17.20 -5.71 10.47
C ARG A 179 -16.80 -6.48 11.72
N SER A 180 -17.18 -7.76 11.79
CA SER A 180 -16.85 -8.62 12.93
C SER A 180 -15.40 -9.07 12.97
N GLU A 181 -14.67 -8.99 11.86
CA GLU A 181 -13.25 -9.36 11.80
C GLU A 181 -12.30 -8.27 12.31
N ILE A 182 -12.80 -7.04 12.50
CA ILE A 182 -11.98 -5.91 12.96
C ILE A 182 -11.78 -6.00 14.46
N GLU A 183 -10.51 -6.07 14.86
CA GLU A 183 -10.06 -5.92 16.24
C GLU A 183 -9.57 -4.48 16.47
N TYR A 184 -9.58 -4.03 17.72
CA TYR A 184 -9.07 -2.71 18.08
C TYR A 184 -7.95 -2.86 19.10
N VAL A 185 -6.90 -2.05 18.96
CA VAL A 185 -5.81 -1.93 19.95
C VAL A 185 -6.33 -1.44 21.30
#